data_AF-A0A7H0GUX9-F1
#
_entry.id   AF-A0A7H0GUX9-F1
#
_cell.length_a   1.000
_cell.length_b   1.000
_cell.length_c   1.000
_cell.angle_alpha   90.00
_cell.angle_beta   90.00
_cell.angle_gamma   90.00
#
_symmetry.space_group_name_H-M   'P 1'
#
loop_
_entity.id
_entity.type
_entity.pdbx_description
1 polymer ?
#
loop_
_entity_poly.entity_id
_entity_poly.type
_entity_poly.pdbx_seq_one_letter_code
_entity_poly.pdbx_strand_id
1 'polypeptide(L)'
;MLRVLLRLPFLRFAAPSKLKGLTPDEVPPLPMLRAEWESVRRKLERTLNEYPSKLLNRAIFKHPRSGMLTIYQTLDFMVDHVLHHQRQVSRIAQAVAAMPPPVVVAHKENQPT
;
A
#
# COMPACT_ATOMS: atom_id res chain seq x y z
N MET A 1 12.27 -13.57 10.36
CA MET A 1 12.10 -14.18 9.02
C MET A 1 11.20 -13.38 8.07
N LEU A 2 10.01 -12.91 8.47
CA LEU A 2 9.06 -12.21 7.57
C LEU A 2 9.63 -10.95 6.87
N ARG A 3 10.48 -10.19 7.57
CA ARG A 3 11.13 -8.95 7.10
C ARG A 3 12.07 -9.16 5.91
N VAL A 4 12.84 -10.25 5.94
CA VAL A 4 13.86 -10.55 4.91
C VAL A 4 13.19 -10.84 3.58
N LEU A 5 12.06 -11.54 3.61
CA LEU A 5 11.33 -11.95 2.42
C LEU A 5 10.85 -10.76 1.57
N LEU A 6 10.44 -9.65 2.20
CA LEU A 6 10.02 -8.43 1.49
C LEU A 6 11.20 -7.59 0.94
N ARG A 7 12.42 -7.85 1.41
CA ARG A 7 13.64 -7.16 0.95
C ARG A 7 14.27 -7.86 -0.27
N LEU A 8 13.89 -9.10 -0.57
CA LEU A 8 14.43 -9.85 -1.70
C LEU A 8 13.72 -9.45 -3.00
N PRO A 9 14.45 -8.96 -4.03
CA PRO A 9 13.83 -8.42 -5.25
C PRO A 9 13.21 -9.49 -6.17
N PHE A 10 13.56 -10.76 -5.99
CA PHE A 10 13.09 -11.88 -6.81
C PHE A 10 11.82 -12.56 -6.25
N LEU A 11 11.42 -12.26 -5.02
CA LEU A 11 10.22 -12.85 -4.43
C LEU A 11 8.98 -12.04 -4.77
N ARG A 12 7.98 -12.69 -5.36
CA ARG A 12 6.66 -12.13 -5.66
C ARG A 12 5.64 -12.72 -4.70
N PHE A 13 4.91 -11.87 -4.00
CA PHE A 13 3.84 -12.29 -3.10
C PHE A 13 2.49 -11.97 -3.71
N ALA A 14 1.67 -13.01 -3.92
CA ALA A 14 0.28 -12.81 -4.29
C ALA A 14 -0.47 -12.08 -3.17
N ALA A 15 -1.31 -11.12 -3.54
CA ALA A 15 -2.22 -10.48 -2.62
C ALA A 15 -3.24 -11.53 -2.11
N PRO A 16 -3.57 -11.54 -0.80
CA PRO A 16 -4.63 -12.39 -0.27
C PRO A 16 -5.94 -12.23 -1.06
N SER A 17 -6.55 -13.34 -1.47
CA SER A 17 -7.79 -13.34 -2.27
C SER A 17 -8.94 -12.58 -1.60
N LYS A 18 -9.02 -12.60 -0.27
CA LYS A 18 -10.01 -11.85 0.52
C LYS A 18 -9.91 -10.32 0.36
N LEU A 19 -8.77 -9.78 -0.08
CA LEU A 19 -8.62 -8.35 -0.31
C LEU A 19 -9.25 -7.88 -1.62
N LYS A 20 -9.45 -8.79 -2.59
CA LYS A 20 -10.06 -8.42 -3.88
C LYS A 20 -11.46 -7.84 -3.70
N GLY A 21 -12.27 -8.40 -2.80
CA GLY A 21 -13.61 -7.88 -2.50
C GLY A 21 -13.63 -6.62 -1.63
N LEU A 22 -12.48 -6.16 -1.13
CA LEU A 22 -12.34 -4.92 -0.36
C LEU A 22 -11.69 -3.79 -1.16
N THR A 23 -11.23 -4.10 -2.38
CA THR A 23 -10.60 -3.12 -3.26
C THR A 23 -11.71 -2.50 -4.11
N PRO A 24 -11.88 -1.18 -4.12
CA PRO A 24 -12.87 -0.53 -4.98
C PRO A 24 -12.59 -0.81 -6.46
N ASP A 25 -13.64 -0.98 -7.26
CA ASP A 25 -13.51 -1.15 -8.71
C ASP A 25 -12.98 0.14 -9.38
N GLU A 26 -13.31 1.30 -8.79
CA GLU A 26 -12.84 2.61 -9.23
C GLU A 26 -11.75 3.14 -8.30
N VAL A 27 -10.62 3.52 -8.90
CA VAL A 27 -9.49 4.09 -8.15
C VAL A 27 -9.65 5.60 -8.05
N PRO A 28 -9.66 6.18 -6.83
CA PRO A 28 -9.73 7.63 -6.66
C PRO A 28 -8.57 8.37 -7.33
N PRO A 29 -8.76 9.65 -7.72
CA PRO A 29 -7.69 10.48 -8.25
C PRO A 29 -6.49 10.58 -7.29
N LEU A 30 -5.28 10.70 -7.84
CA LEU A 30 -4.03 10.77 -7.06
C LEU A 30 -4.03 11.83 -5.93
N PRO A 31 -4.59 13.05 -6.10
CA PRO A 31 -4.67 14.00 -5.00
C PRO A 31 -5.49 13.50 -3.80
N MET A 32 -6.59 12.78 -4.06
CA MET A 32 -7.42 12.20 -3.00
C MET A 32 -6.69 11.09 -2.27
N LEU A 33 -6.03 10.18 -3.01
CA LEU A 33 -5.21 9.13 -2.42
C LEU A 33 -4.08 9.67 -1.55
N ARG A 34 -3.46 10.79 -1.95
CA ARG A 34 -2.42 11.46 -1.15
C ARG A 34 -3.00 12.02 0.16
N ALA A 35 -4.14 12.69 0.10
CA ALA A 35 -4.81 13.24 1.27
C ALA A 35 -5.21 12.13 2.26
N GLU A 36 -5.74 11.02 1.74
CA GLU A 36 -6.10 9.84 2.55
C GLU A 36 -4.85 9.22 3.20
N TRP A 37 -3.77 9.05 2.44
CA TRP A 37 -2.50 8.54 2.95
C TRP A 37 -1.96 9.38 4.12
N GLU A 38 -1.97 10.71 4.00
CA GLU A 38 -1.58 11.60 5.08
C GLU A 38 -2.49 11.48 6.30
N SER A 39 -3.81 11.41 6.08
CA SER A 39 -4.81 11.28 7.14
C SER A 39 -4.60 10.00 7.96
N VAL A 40 -4.44 8.85 7.28
CA VAL A 40 -4.20 7.54 7.92
C VAL A 40 -2.90 7.55 8.72
N ARG A 41 -1.85 8.18 8.20
CA ARG A 41 -0.57 8.30 8.92
C ARG A 41 -0.68 9.13 10.20
N ARG A 42 -1.36 10.28 10.13
CA ARG A 42 -1.62 11.11 11.33
C ARG A 42 -2.44 10.35 12.37
N LYS A 43 -3.45 9.59 11.94
CA LYS A 43 -4.25 8.74 12.83
C LYS A 43 -3.42 7.63 13.48
N LEU A 44 -2.54 6.98 12.71
CA LEU A 44 -1.63 5.95 13.21
C LEU A 44 -0.68 6.55 14.25
N GLU A 45 -0.05 7.68 13.96
CA GLU A 45 0.84 8.38 14.89
C GLU A 45 0.14 8.69 16.22
N ARG A 46 -1.06 9.27 16.16
CA ARG A 46 -1.86 9.53 17.37
C ARG A 46 -2.16 8.25 18.15
N THR A 47 -2.56 7.19 17.46
CA THR A 47 -2.88 5.89 18.06
C THR A 47 -1.65 5.28 18.76
N LEU A 48 -0.46 5.46 18.19
CA LEU A 48 0.79 4.97 18.78
C LEU A 48 1.23 5.82 19.98
N ASN A 49 1.05 7.14 19.93
CA ASN A 49 1.34 8.04 21.05
C ASN A 49 0.42 7.79 22.25
N GLU A 50 -0.82 7.40 21.99
CA GLU A 50 -1.82 7.05 23.01
C GLU A 50 -1.76 5.56 23.40
N TYR A 51 -0.82 4.78 22.83
CA TYR A 51 -0.78 3.33 23.03
C TYR A 51 -0.36 2.98 24.47
N PRO A 52 -1.14 2.17 25.21
CA PRO A 52 -0.84 1.89 26.62
C PRO A 52 0.49 1.14 26.80
N SER A 53 1.37 1.68 27.65
CA SER A 53 2.69 1.11 27.95
C SER A 53 2.63 -0.36 28.40
N LYS A 54 1.60 -0.72 29.18
CA LYS A 54 1.35 -2.10 29.65
C LYS A 54 1.12 -3.12 28.52
N LEU A 55 0.85 -2.66 27.30
CA LEU A 55 0.60 -3.52 26.14
C LEU A 55 1.80 -3.63 25.19
N LEU A 56 2.89 -2.89 25.41
CA LEU A 56 4.04 -2.84 24.49
C LEU A 56 4.62 -4.23 24.18
N ASN A 57 4.67 -5.09 25.20
CA ASN A 57 5.18 -6.46 25.08
C ASN A 57 4.08 -7.50 24.81
N ARG A 58 2.81 -7.08 24.72
CA ARG A 58 1.70 -8.00 24.46
C ARG A 58 1.55 -8.22 22.97
N ALA A 59 1.44 -9.48 22.57
CA ALA A 59 1.16 -9.84 21.19
C ALA A 59 -0.32 -9.56 20.89
N ILE A 60 -0.59 -8.45 20.20
CA ILE A 60 -1.96 -7.94 19.95
C ILE A 60 -2.38 -8.04 18.49
N PHE A 61 -1.43 -8.25 17.56
CA PHE A 61 -1.70 -8.25 16.14
C PHE A 61 -1.56 -9.64 15.53
N LYS A 62 -2.63 -10.19 14.95
CA LYS A 62 -2.60 -11.51 14.31
C LYS A 62 -2.09 -11.39 12.87
N HIS A 63 -0.84 -11.76 12.63
CA HIS A 63 -0.27 -11.82 11.30
C HIS A 63 -0.61 -13.17 10.61
N PRO A 64 -1.13 -13.17 9.37
CA PRO A 64 -1.57 -14.39 8.68
C PRO A 64 -0.50 -15.48 8.51
N ARG A 65 0.78 -15.10 8.44
CA ARG A 65 1.90 -16.05 8.28
C ARG A 65 2.82 -16.19 9.50
N SER A 66 2.79 -15.23 10.43
CA SER A 66 3.79 -15.16 11.52
C SER A 66 3.18 -15.36 12.90
N GLY A 67 1.86 -15.58 12.98
CA GLY A 67 1.15 -15.66 14.25
C GLY A 67 0.99 -14.28 14.90
N MET A 68 0.91 -14.27 16.23
CA MET A 68 0.70 -13.04 17.00
C MET A 68 1.98 -12.21 17.08
N LEU A 69 1.88 -10.92 16.82
CA LEU A 69 2.97 -9.96 16.87
C LEU A 69 2.72 -8.91 17.96
N THR A 70 3.79 -8.49 18.62
CA THR A 70 3.78 -7.30 19.49
C THR A 70 3.68 -6.03 18.65
N ILE A 71 3.44 -4.88 19.30
CA ILE A 71 3.40 -3.61 18.58
C ILE A 71 4.75 -3.29 17.91
N TYR A 72 5.88 -3.55 18.57
CA TYR A 72 7.21 -3.34 17.98
C TYR A 72 7.43 -4.20 16.73
N GLN A 73 7.10 -5.49 16.81
CA GLN A 73 7.22 -6.40 15.66
C GLN A 73 6.30 -6.01 14.51
N THR A 74 5.12 -5.48 14.83
CA THR A 74 4.16 -4.99 13.84
C THR A 74 4.69 -3.74 13.13
N LEU A 75 5.22 -2.77 13.88
CA LEU A 75 5.81 -1.54 13.31
C LEU A 75 7.05 -1.85 12.46
N ASP A 76 7.91 -2.74 12.94
CA ASP A 76 9.05 -3.24 12.20
C ASP A 76 8.65 -3.85 10.85
N PHE A 77 7.58 -4.66 10.85
CA PHE A 77 7.02 -5.22 9.62
C PHE A 77 6.42 -4.14 8.72
N MET A 78 5.66 -3.19 9.27
CA MET A 78 5.02 -2.11 8.51
C MET A 78 6.06 -1.24 7.79
N VAL A 79 7.17 -0.88 8.44
CA VAL A 79 8.26 -0.12 7.80
C VAL A 79 8.83 -0.89 6.62
N ASP A 80 9.19 -2.16 6.81
CA ASP A 80 9.72 -3.00 5.73
C ASP A 80 8.71 -3.17 4.58
N HIS A 81 7.42 -3.27 4.90
CA HIS A 81 6.35 -3.41 3.94
C HIS A 81 6.15 -2.15 3.11
N VAL A 82 6.16 -0.96 3.73
CA VAL A 82 6.07 0.32 3.02
C VAL A 82 7.28 0.52 2.11
N LEU A 83 8.50 0.23 2.58
CA LEU A 83 9.71 0.34 1.77
C LEU A 83 9.69 -0.63 0.57
N HIS A 84 9.13 -1.82 0.73
CA HIS A 84 8.90 -2.75 -0.37
C HIS A 84 7.98 -2.16 -1.43
N HIS A 85 6.83 -1.62 -1.03
CA HIS A 85 5.88 -1.02 -1.96
C HIS A 85 6.39 0.28 -2.59
N GLN A 86 7.20 1.07 -1.87
CA GLN A 86 7.83 2.25 -2.44
C GLN A 86 8.68 1.90 -3.67
N ARG A 87 9.47 0.81 -3.62
CA ARG A 87 10.24 0.33 -4.78
C ARG A 87 9.34 -0.07 -5.94
N GLN A 88 8.20 -0.71 -5.67
CA GLN A 88 7.23 -1.07 -6.70
C GLN A 88 6.64 0.16 -7.37
N VAL A 89 6.21 1.16 -6.59
CA VAL A 89 5.65 2.42 -7.10
C VAL A 89 6.69 3.19 -7.91
N SER A 90 7.93 3.30 -7.44
CA SER A 90 9.01 3.96 -8.20
C SER A 90 9.26 3.30 -9.55
N ARG A 91 9.27 1.96 -9.61
CA ARG A 91 9.42 1.22 -10.87
C ARG A 91 8.25 1.47 -11.83
N ILE A 92 7.01 1.50 -11.32
CA ILE A 92 5.83 1.79 -12.13
C ILE A 92 5.87 3.22 -12.64
N ALA A 93 6.23 4.19 -11.79
CA ALA A 93 6.34 5.60 -12.17
C ALA A 93 7.37 5.81 -13.30
N GLN A 94 8.53 5.13 -13.23
CA GLN A 94 9.52 5.16 -14.30
C GLN A 94 8.97 4.58 -15.61
N ALA A 95 8.27 3.44 -15.54
CA ALA A 95 7.66 2.82 -16.72
C ALA A 95 6.60 3.72 -17.38
N VAL A 96 5.74 4.35 -16.57
CA VAL A 96 4.71 5.29 -17.05
C VAL A 96 5.35 6.54 -17.67
N ALA A 97 6.41 7.07 -17.05
CA ALA A 97 7.13 8.24 -17.59
C ALA A 97 7.84 7.95 -18.93
N ALA A 98 8.24 6.70 -19.17
CA ALA A 98 8.87 6.27 -20.42
C ALA A 98 7.85 5.92 -21.53
N MET A 99 6.54 5.85 -21.23
CA MET A 99 5.52 5.60 -22.24
C MET A 99 5.30 6.84 -23.11
N PRO A 100 5.18 6.69 -24.44
CA PRO A 100 4.75 7.80 -25.29
C PRO A 100 3.34 8.25 -24.89
N PRO A 101 3.01 9.55 -25.07
CA PRO A 101 1.68 10.06 -24.74
C PRO A 101 0.61 9.25 -25.48
N PRO A 102 -0.56 9.01 -24.85
CA PRO A 102 -1.63 8.28 -25.49
C PRO A 102 -2.02 8.99 -26.79
N VAL A 103 -2.02 8.25 -27.91
CA VAL A 103 -2.51 8.75 -29.19
C VAL A 103 -4.00 9.00 -29.01
N VAL A 104 -4.38 10.27 -28.91
CA VAL A 104 -5.79 10.69 -28.93
C VAL A 104 -6.29 10.42 -30.34
N VAL A 105 -6.92 9.26 -30.54
CA VAL A 105 -7.64 8.97 -31.79
C VAL A 105 -8.89 9.84 -31.74
N ALA A 106 -8.87 10.97 -32.44
CA ALA A 106 -10.01 11.85 -32.58
C ALA A 106 -11.14 11.07 -33.28
N HIS A 107 -12.11 10.57 -32.51
CA HIS A 107 -13.38 10.13 -33.08
C HIS A 107 -14.10 11.36 -33.60
N LYS A 108 -14.09 11.52 -34.93
CA LYS A 108 -14.88 12.53 -35.65
C LYS A 108 -16.35 12.28 -35.31
N GLU A 109 -16.92 13.19 -34.52
CA GLU A 109 -18.33 13.19 -34.14
C GLU A 109 -19.17 13.48 -35.40
N ASN A 110 -19.90 12.48 -35.88
CA ASN A 110 -20.86 12.64 -36.97
C ASN A 110 -22.14 13.24 -36.40
N GLN A 111 -22.43 14.50 -36.74
CA GLN A 111 -23.65 15.20 -36.39
C GLN A 111 -24.72 14.93 -37.47
N PRO A 112 -25.91 14.37 -37.16
CA PRO A 112 -26.99 14.27 -38.14
C PRO A 112 -27.75 15.60 -38.24
N THR A 113 -28.04 15.98 -39.49
CA THR A 113 -28.90 17.06 -39.97
C THR A 113 -30.36 16.92 -39.55
#